data_AF-A0A2T2TP61-F1
#
_entry.id   AF-A0A2T2TP61-F1
#
_cell.length_a   1.000
_cell.length_b   1.000
_cell.length_c   1.000
_cell.angle_alpha   90.00
_cell.angle_beta   90.00
_cell.angle_gamma   90.00
#
_symmetry.space_group_name_H-M   'P 1'
#
loop_
_entity.id
_entity.type
_entity.pdbx_description
1 polymer ?
#
loop_
_entity_poly.entity_id
_entity_poly.type
_entity_poly.pdbx_seq_one_letter_code
_entity_poly.pdbx_strand_id
1 'polypeptide(L)'
;MQVANSVPERLARVVSADRVRVEELERVGPPWREEVFVTAEEDLAGFLATPELLSSRLGIPLAESYWIITFAVRRVRGPVTSPVREEAQCFVGGGRTRGGAREFHIQNQPIPDSAHIRRCSR
;
A
#
# COMPACT_ATOMS: atom_id res chain seq x y z
N MET A 1 16.70 -19.78 -7.99
CA MET A 1 16.79 -18.37 -7.54
C MET A 1 15.40 -17.97 -7.06
N GLN A 2 15.21 -17.73 -5.77
CA GLN A 2 13.94 -17.25 -5.22
C GLN A 2 14.03 -15.72 -5.16
N VAL A 3 13.17 -15.02 -5.91
CA VAL A 3 13.10 -13.56 -5.84
C VAL A 3 12.43 -13.20 -4.51
N ALA A 4 13.14 -12.48 -3.64
CA ALA A 4 12.65 -12.19 -2.28
C ALA A 4 11.44 -11.23 -2.25
N ASN A 5 11.24 -10.48 -3.34
CA ASN A 5 10.17 -9.50 -3.55
C ASN A 5 9.64 -9.59 -4.99
N SER A 6 8.90 -10.66 -5.32
CA SER A 6 8.28 -10.80 -6.65
C SER A 6 7.16 -9.78 -6.81
N VAL A 7 7.07 -9.17 -8.00
CA VAL A 7 5.97 -8.26 -8.34
C VAL A 7 4.66 -9.04 -8.36
N PRO A 8 3.63 -8.63 -7.58
CA PRO A 8 2.36 -9.34 -7.49
C PRO A 8 1.45 -9.03 -8.69
N GLU A 9 0.38 -9.80 -8.86
CA GLU A 9 -0.66 -9.47 -9.85
C GLU A 9 -1.47 -8.23 -9.44
N ARG A 10 -1.62 -8.01 -8.13
CA ARG A 10 -2.41 -6.93 -7.54
C ARG A 10 -1.63 -6.22 -6.44
N LEU A 11 -1.70 -4.90 -6.47
CA LEU A 11 -1.09 -4.02 -5.48
C LEU A 11 -2.16 -3.45 -4.56
N ALA A 12 -1.74 -3.02 -3.38
CA ALA A 12 -2.58 -2.37 -2.39
C ALA A 12 -1.91 -1.12 -1.82
N ARG A 13 -2.68 -0.04 -1.71
CA ARG A 13 -2.33 1.13 -0.90
C ARG A 13 -3.23 1.17 0.33
N VAL A 14 -2.61 1.38 1.49
CA VAL A 14 -3.33 1.60 2.75
C VAL A 14 -3.15 3.05 3.18
N VAL A 15 -4.26 3.70 3.51
CA VAL A 15 -4.32 5.11 3.93
C VAL A 15 -5.18 5.21 5.18
N SER A 16 -4.79 6.03 6.16
CA SER A 16 -5.64 6.29 7.33
C SER A 16 -6.93 6.97 6.89
N ALA A 17 -8.07 6.40 7.29
CA ALA A 17 -9.40 6.94 7.01
C ALA A 17 -9.84 7.98 8.06
N ASP A 18 -9.03 8.21 9.09
CA ASP A 18 -9.31 9.18 10.16
C ASP A 18 -9.13 10.63 9.67
N ARG A 19 -8.40 10.81 8.57
CA ARG A 19 -8.04 12.13 8.01
C ARG A 19 -8.46 12.34 6.56
N VAL A 20 -8.95 11.29 5.89
CA VAL A 20 -9.25 11.32 4.46
C VAL A 20 -10.58 10.62 4.22
N ARG A 21 -11.51 11.31 3.58
CA ARG A 21 -12.80 10.73 3.17
C ARG A 21 -12.63 9.95 1.87
N VAL A 22 -13.50 8.97 1.62
CA VAL A 22 -13.37 8.13 0.41
C VAL A 22 -13.56 8.94 -0.87
N GLU A 23 -14.40 9.99 -0.83
CA GLU A 23 -14.67 10.88 -1.95
C GLU A 23 -13.49 11.79 -2.31
N GLU A 24 -12.53 11.94 -1.39
CA GLU A 24 -11.30 12.71 -1.59
C GLU A 24 -10.18 11.87 -2.22
N LEU A 25 -10.40 10.55 -2.38
CA LEU A 25 -9.44 9.62 -2.96
C LEU A 25 -9.50 9.65 -4.49
N GLU A 26 -8.79 10.61 -5.10
CA GLU A 26 -8.67 10.70 -6.56
C GLU A 26 -7.41 9.99 -7.10
N ARG A 27 -6.36 9.92 -6.27
CA ARG A 27 -5.04 9.38 -6.64
C ARG A 27 -4.58 8.33 -5.64
N VAL A 28 -3.67 7.46 -6.08
CA VAL A 28 -3.12 6.39 -5.21
C VAL A 28 -2.38 6.98 -4.00
N GLY A 29 -1.84 8.19 -4.10
CA GLY A 29 -1.40 8.94 -2.93
C GLY A 29 -1.59 10.44 -3.08
N PRO A 30 -1.15 11.22 -2.08
CA PRO A 30 -1.43 12.64 -2.02
C PRO A 30 -0.96 13.39 -3.27
N PRO A 31 -1.69 14.42 -3.74
CA PRO A 31 -1.41 15.07 -5.03
C PRO A 31 -0.02 15.72 -5.11
N TRP A 32 0.61 16.04 -3.96
CA TRP A 32 1.96 16.61 -3.88
C TRP A 32 3.10 15.58 -3.89
N ARG A 33 2.79 14.27 -3.89
CA ARG A 33 3.79 13.19 -3.97
C ARG A 33 3.94 12.74 -5.41
N GLU A 34 5.17 12.62 -5.89
CA GLU A 34 5.47 12.06 -7.22
C GLU A 34 5.44 10.53 -7.23
N GLU A 35 5.86 9.91 -6.13
CA GLU A 35 5.85 8.46 -5.93
C GLU A 35 5.08 8.07 -4.67
N VAL A 36 4.56 6.85 -4.69
CA VAL A 36 3.76 6.31 -3.59
C VAL A 36 4.17 4.88 -3.27
N PHE A 37 4.18 4.59 -1.97
CA PHE A 37 4.42 3.25 -1.46
C PHE A 37 3.17 2.40 -1.59
N VAL A 38 3.35 1.19 -2.08
CA VAL A 38 2.30 0.17 -2.17
C VAL A 38 2.86 -1.17 -1.72
N THR A 39 1.97 -2.08 -1.39
CA THR A 39 2.30 -3.46 -1.02
C THR A 39 1.59 -4.43 -1.97
N ALA A 40 1.87 -5.72 -1.85
CA ALA A 40 1.10 -6.74 -2.53
C ALA A 40 -0.26 -6.93 -1.83
N GLU A 41 -1.34 -7.10 -2.61
CA GLU A 41 -2.67 -7.32 -2.02
C GLU A 41 -2.71 -8.60 -1.19
N GLU A 42 -2.08 -9.67 -1.68
CA GLU A 42 -2.03 -10.96 -0.99
C GLU A 42 -1.25 -10.90 0.33
N ASP A 43 -0.35 -9.94 0.51
CA ASP A 43 0.39 -9.74 1.77
C ASP A 43 -0.48 -9.12 2.87
N LEU A 44 -1.65 -8.59 2.49
CA LEU A 44 -2.68 -8.12 3.40
C LEU A 44 -3.68 -9.22 3.75
N ALA A 45 -3.71 -10.34 3.02
CA ALA A 45 -4.66 -11.42 3.30
C ALA A 45 -4.50 -11.92 4.74
N GLY A 46 -5.60 -11.99 5.48
CA GLY A 46 -5.59 -12.34 6.91
C GLY A 46 -5.33 -11.18 7.89
N PHE A 47 -4.94 -9.99 7.41
CA PHE A 47 -4.66 -8.81 8.25
C PHE A 47 -5.72 -7.71 8.14
N LEU A 48 -6.85 -8.02 7.50
CA LEU A 48 -7.88 -7.05 7.13
C LEU A 48 -9.04 -7.01 8.13
N ALA A 49 -9.00 -7.91 9.12
CA ALA A 49 -10.05 -8.04 10.11
C ALA A 49 -10.08 -6.87 11.09
N THR A 50 -8.91 -6.30 11.42
CA THR A 50 -8.81 -5.15 12.32
C THR A 50 -7.72 -4.17 11.89
N PRO A 51 -7.84 -2.87 12.26
CA PRO A 51 -6.80 -1.88 12.07
C PRO A 51 -5.46 -2.26 12.73
N GLU A 52 -5.49 -2.93 13.88
CA GLU A 52 -4.30 -3.34 14.62
C GLU A 52 -3.47 -4.38 13.86
N LEU A 53 -4.13 -5.37 13.25
CA LEU A 53 -3.45 -6.38 12.43
C LEU A 53 -2.81 -5.76 11.18
N LEU A 54 -3.55 -4.84 10.53
CA LEU A 54 -3.07 -4.15 9.35
C LEU A 54 -1.87 -3.24 9.66
N SER A 55 -1.98 -2.46 10.74
CA SER A 55 -0.93 -1.59 11.26
C SER A 55 0.34 -2.38 11.57
N SER A 56 0.21 -3.51 12.27
CA SER A 56 1.33 -4.39 12.60
C SER A 56 1.98 -4.97 11.34
N ARG A 57 1.19 -5.51 10.39
CA ARG A 57 1.69 -6.11 9.15
C ARG A 57 2.44 -5.13 8.26
N LEU A 58 2.01 -3.88 8.24
CA LEU A 58 2.62 -2.83 7.43
C LEU A 58 3.66 -2.00 8.19
N GLY A 59 3.77 -2.16 9.51
CA GLY A 59 4.66 -1.35 10.33
C GLY A 59 4.31 0.15 10.32
N ILE A 60 3.03 0.49 10.10
CA ILE A 60 2.53 1.87 10.03
C ILE A 60 1.84 2.27 11.35
N PRO A 61 1.75 3.57 11.67
CA PRO A 61 1.01 4.03 12.86
C PRO A 61 -0.43 3.53 12.87
N LEU A 62 -0.91 3.12 14.06
CA LEU A 62 -2.29 2.71 14.27
C LEU A 62 -3.26 3.87 14.01
N ALA A 63 -4.36 3.58 13.33
CA ALA A 63 -5.49 4.46 13.07
C ALA A 63 -6.79 3.77 13.51
N GLU A 64 -7.87 4.52 13.71
CA GLU A 64 -9.18 3.94 14.01
C GLU A 64 -9.75 3.17 12.81
N SER A 65 -9.47 3.66 11.61
CA SER A 65 -9.80 2.98 10.37
C SER A 65 -8.83 3.26 9.23
N TYR A 66 -8.84 2.39 8.24
CA TYR A 66 -8.05 2.52 7.02
C TYR A 66 -8.90 2.35 5.76
N TRP A 67 -8.54 3.09 4.72
CA TRP A 67 -8.92 2.79 3.34
C TRP A 67 -7.87 1.89 2.72
N ILE A 68 -8.33 0.84 2.05
CA ILE A 68 -7.49 -0.12 1.34
C ILE A 68 -7.89 -0.07 -0.13
N ILE A 69 -6.99 0.44 -0.95
CA ILE A 69 -7.19 0.63 -2.39
C ILE A 69 -6.39 -0.47 -3.09
N THR A 70 -7.07 -1.41 -3.77
CA THR A 70 -6.40 -2.52 -4.47
C THR A 70 -6.65 -2.49 -5.96
N PHE A 71 -5.60 -2.73 -6.75
CA PHE A 71 -5.67 -2.63 -8.21
C PHE A 71 -4.64 -3.55 -8.88
N ALA A 72 -4.92 -3.93 -10.13
CA ALA A 72 -4.03 -4.80 -10.89
C ALA A 72 -2.72 -4.07 -11.24
N VAL A 73 -1.58 -4.76 -11.12
CA VAL A 73 -0.26 -4.19 -11.39
C VAL A 73 -0.15 -3.65 -12.83
N ARG A 74 -0.80 -4.30 -13.80
CA ARG A 74 -0.88 -3.87 -15.20
C ARG A 74 -1.56 -2.52 -15.44
N ARG A 75 -2.20 -1.95 -14.41
CA ARG A 75 -2.81 -0.60 -14.45
C ARG A 75 -1.88 0.48 -13.91
N VAL A 76 -0.70 0.12 -13.41
CA VAL A 76 0.35 1.06 -13.03
C VAL A 76 0.98 1.64 -14.30
N ARG A 77 1.12 2.96 -14.34
CA ARG A 77 1.89 3.68 -15.35
C ARG A 77 3.33 3.76 -14.87
N GLY A 78 4.27 3.40 -15.75
CA GLY A 78 5.69 3.39 -15.40
C GLY A 78 6.14 2.15 -14.62
N PRO A 79 7.37 2.17 -14.09
CA PRO A 79 7.95 1.00 -13.43
C PRO A 79 7.35 0.79 -12.04
N VAL A 80 7.29 -0.49 -11.63
CA VAL A 80 7.09 -0.90 -10.24
C VAL A 80 8.46 -1.25 -9.69
N THR A 81 8.96 -0.45 -8.76
CA THR A 81 10.30 -0.62 -8.19
C THR A 81 10.21 -1.05 -6.73
N SER A 82 11.26 -1.65 -6.20
CA SER A 82 11.38 -1.97 -4.77
C SER A 82 12.41 -1.02 -4.18
N PRO A 83 12.12 -0.31 -3.08
CA PRO A 83 13.14 0.49 -2.41
C PRO A 83 14.22 -0.44 -1.84
N VAL A 84 15.48 -0.12 -2.14
CA VAL A 84 16.64 -0.82 -1.59
C VAL A 84 16.94 -0.30 -0.18
N ARG A 85 16.78 1.01 0.03
CA ARG A 85 16.95 1.70 1.32
C ARG A 85 16.11 2.98 1.32
N GLU A 86 15.06 3.02 2.13
CA GLU A 86 14.19 4.18 2.31
C GLU A 86 14.12 4.51 3.81
N GLU A 87 14.45 5.75 4.19
CA GLU A 87 14.50 6.16 5.59
C GLU A 87 13.12 6.60 6.12
N ALA A 88 12.11 6.68 5.26
CA ALA A 88 10.73 7.03 5.62
C ALA A 88 10.06 5.96 6.52
N GLN A 89 10.19 6.18 7.83
CA GLN A 89 9.39 5.82 9.00
C GLN A 89 8.65 4.47 9.17
N CYS A 90 8.45 3.60 8.18
CA CYS A 90 7.71 2.32 8.34
C CYS A 90 8.38 1.11 7.65
N PHE A 91 9.46 1.36 6.93
CA PHE A 91 10.07 0.43 5.99
C PHE A 91 11.51 0.13 6.40
N VAL A 92 11.97 -1.11 6.20
CA VAL A 92 13.27 -1.60 6.72
C VAL A 92 14.31 -1.84 5.63
N GLY A 93 14.04 -1.40 4.40
CA GLY A 93 14.86 -1.71 3.24
C GLY A 93 14.70 -3.17 2.80
N GLY A 94 15.34 -3.52 1.68
CA GLY A 94 15.23 -4.87 1.09
C GLY A 94 13.84 -5.21 0.54
N GLY A 95 13.01 -4.20 0.25
CA GLY A 95 11.67 -4.38 -0.31
C GLY A 95 10.64 -4.92 0.67
N ARG A 96 10.79 -4.64 1.96
CA ARG A 96 9.84 -5.07 2.99
C ARG A 96 9.51 -3.99 4.02
N THR A 97 8.27 -4.03 4.49
CA THR A 97 7.80 -3.31 5.67
C THR A 97 8.38 -3.89 6.96
N ARG A 98 8.33 -3.15 8.08
CA ARG A 98 8.70 -3.70 9.41
C ARG A 98 7.89 -4.92 9.81
N GLY A 99 6.63 -5.01 9.37
CA GLY A 99 5.78 -6.17 9.58
C GLY A 99 5.97 -7.29 8.55
N GLY A 100 6.95 -7.15 7.66
CA GLY A 100 7.40 -8.17 6.71
C GLY A 100 6.58 -8.28 5.42
N ALA A 101 5.70 -7.32 5.12
CA ALA A 101 4.99 -7.26 3.85
C ALA A 101 5.93 -6.74 2.76
N ARG A 102 5.73 -7.19 1.52
CA ARG A 102 6.44 -6.69 0.35
C ARG A 102 6.15 -5.22 0.16
N GLU A 103 7.16 -4.51 -0.31
CA GLU A 103 7.12 -3.07 -0.52
C GLU A 103 7.50 -2.74 -1.96
N PHE A 104 6.74 -1.83 -2.56
CA PHE A 104 7.00 -1.30 -3.88
C PHE A 104 6.76 0.20 -3.93
N HIS A 105 7.45 0.88 -4.84
CA HIS A 105 7.12 2.23 -5.28
C HIS A 105 6.47 2.17 -6.65
N ILE A 106 5.51 3.05 -6.85
CA ILE A 106 4.95 3.36 -8.16
C ILE A 106 4.85 4.87 -8.31
N GLN A 107 4.80 5.35 -9.55
CA GLN A 107 4.44 6.73 -9.83
C GLN A 107 3.04 7.03 -9.27
N ASN A 108 2.89 8.18 -8.63
CA ASN A 108 1.61 8.64 -8.16
C ASN A 108 0.70 8.98 -9.35
N GLN A 109 -0.43 8.29 -9.44
CA GLN A 109 -1.35 8.35 -10.55
C GLN A 109 -2.79 8.39 -10.04
N PRO A 110 -3.75 8.78 -10.90
CA PRO A 110 -5.16 8.57 -10.59
C PRO A 110 -5.43 7.12 -10.18
N ILE A 111 -6.35 6.94 -9.23
CA ILE A 111 -6.80 5.59 -8.86
C ILE A 111 -7.38 4.93 -10.12
N PRO A 112 -6.94 3.72 -10.51
CA PRO A 112 -7.49 3.05 -11.68
C PRO A 112 -9.00 2.80 -11.53
N ASP A 113 -9.78 2.97 -12.60
CA ASP A 113 -11.24 2.76 -12.56
C ASP A 113 -11.65 1.34 -12.09
N SER A 114 -10.76 0.36 -12.28
CA SER A 114 -10.95 -1.03 -11.84
C SER A 114 -10.41 -1.30 -10.43
N ALA A 115 -10.09 -0.26 -9.66
CA ALA A 115 -9.62 -0.42 -8.28
C ALA A 115 -10.79 -0.77 -7.35
N HIS A 116 -10.51 -1.57 -6.34
CA HIS A 116 -11.46 -1.84 -5.26
C HIS A 116 -11.02 -1.05 -4.03
N ILE A 117 -11.90 -0.21 -3.50
CA ILE A 117 -11.67 0.53 -2.27
C ILE A 117 -12.57 -0.09 -1.19
N ARG A 118 -11.96 -0.51 -0.09
CA ARG A 118 -12.71 -0.98 1.09
C ARG A 118 -12.22 -0.31 2.36
N ARG A 119 -13.10 -0.29 3.36
CA ARG A 119 -12.77 0.14 4.71
C ARG A 119 -12.32 -1.04 5.56
N CYS A 120 -11.28 -0.84 6.35
CA CYS A 120 -10.93 -1.66 7.49
C CYS A 120 -11.18 -0.81 8.75
N SER A 121 -12.09 -1.23 9.60
CA SER A 121 -12.42 -0.58 10.87
C SER A 121 -12.50 -1.64 11.96
N ARG A 122 -12.55 -1.19 13.22
CA ARG A 122 -12.99 -2.05 14.32
C ARG A 122 -14.42 -2.54 14.11
#